data_AF-A0A970FS47-F1
#
_entry.id   AF-A0A970FS47-F1
#
_cell.length_a   1.000
_cell.length_b   1.000
_cell.length_c   1.000
_cell.angle_alpha   90.00
_cell.angle_beta   90.00
_cell.angle_gamma   90.00
#
_symmetry.space_group_name_H-M   'P 1'
#
loop_
_entity.id
_entity.type
_entity.pdbx_description
1 polymer ?
#
loop_
_entity_poly.entity_id
_entity_poly.type
_entity_poly.pdbx_seq_one_letter_code
_entity_poly.pdbx_strand_id
1 'polypeptide(L)'
;MKQILDWLARKLDRIAIRGLMKYIVISMGAVFVLDIVFTGQLSSLLLFSKVAILSGQIWRLLTFIFLPPGASLLFILFALYFYYMIGEALESAWGTARFNLFYLVGIASTIVAGMITGYATNQYLNLSLFFAFAILYPEVELRLFMILPVKVKWLAWVNAAFFLYMLVISSWPQRIALLISLANIALFFWPDLYNRIHNWRRRRDWQSQFRR
;
A
#
# COMPACT_ATOMS: atom_id res chain seq x y z
N MET A 1 -12.25 15.85 8.91
CA MET A 1 -11.65 14.57 8.43
C MET A 1 -10.72 13.91 9.46
N LYS A 2 -9.67 14.57 9.98
CA LYS A 2 -8.80 14.00 11.05
C LYS A 2 -9.58 13.42 12.24
N GLN A 3 -10.56 14.16 12.77
CA GLN A 3 -11.37 13.73 13.92
C GLN A 3 -12.15 12.43 13.69
N ILE A 4 -12.63 12.16 12.48
CA ILE A 4 -13.38 10.93 12.15
C ILE A 4 -12.42 9.74 12.08
N LEU A 5 -11.27 9.91 11.43
CA LEU A 5 -10.23 8.88 11.37
C LEU A 5 -9.67 8.56 12.74
N ASP A 6 -9.45 9.57 13.58
CA ASP A 6 -8.98 9.40 14.95
C ASP A 6 -10.03 8.76 15.85
N TRP A 7 -11.31 9.03 15.61
CA TRP A 7 -12.40 8.34 16.29
C TRP A 7 -12.52 6.87 15.86
N LEU A 8 -12.45 6.59 14.55
CA LEU A 8 -12.48 5.22 14.02
C LEU A 8 -11.27 4.41 14.50
N ALA A 9 -10.07 4.98 14.44
CA ALA A 9 -8.85 4.34 14.92
C ALA A 9 -8.94 4.00 16.41
N ARG A 10 -9.42 4.93 17.25
CA ARG A 10 -9.63 4.66 18.69
C ARG A 10 -10.63 3.53 18.94
N LYS A 11 -11.68 3.42 18.12
CA LYS A 11 -12.65 2.32 18.22
C LYS A 11 -12.05 0.99 17.75
N LEU A 12 -11.18 1.04 16.74
CA LEU A 12 -10.50 -0.12 16.18
C LEU A 12 -9.34 -0.62 17.06
N ASP A 13 -8.83 0.21 17.98
CA ASP A 13 -7.64 -0.09 18.81
C ASP A 13 -7.75 -1.42 19.57
N ARG A 14 -8.96 -1.78 20.03
CA ARG A 14 -9.21 -3.06 20.71
C ARG A 14 -9.15 -4.30 19.80
N ILE A 15 -9.34 -4.11 18.50
CA ILE A 15 -9.37 -5.17 17.47
C ILE A 15 -8.10 -5.13 16.61
N ALA A 16 -7.28 -4.10 16.78
CA ALA A 16 -6.13 -3.83 15.94
C ALA A 16 -5.08 -4.96 16.10
N ILE A 17 -4.78 -5.63 15.00
CA ILE A 17 -3.78 -6.70 14.93
C ILE A 17 -2.39 -6.07 14.87
N ARG A 18 -1.56 -6.35 15.87
CA ARG A 18 -0.16 -5.90 15.89
C ARG A 18 0.67 -6.71 14.90
N GLY A 19 1.46 -6.05 14.06
CA GLY A 19 2.28 -6.70 13.05
C GLY A 19 1.44 -7.27 11.90
N LEU A 20 0.34 -6.62 11.51
CA LEU A 20 -0.55 -7.09 10.43
C LEU A 20 0.23 -7.49 9.17
N MET A 21 1.17 -6.65 8.73
CA MET A 21 1.96 -6.93 7.53
C MET A 21 2.85 -8.17 7.67
N LYS A 22 3.28 -8.52 8.89
CA LYS A 22 4.00 -9.77 9.15
C LYS A 22 3.17 -10.98 8.76
N TYR A 23 1.92 -11.02 9.21
CA TYR A 23 1.00 -12.11 8.88
C TYR A 23 0.73 -12.18 7.38
N ILE A 24 0.49 -11.04 6.74
CA ILE A 24 0.24 -10.96 5.29
C ILE A 24 1.45 -11.47 4.49
N VAL A 25 2.65 -11.02 4.85
CA VAL A 25 3.89 -11.43 4.18
C VAL A 25 4.18 -12.92 4.37
N ILE A 26 3.96 -13.47 5.57
CA ILE A 26 4.09 -14.91 5.82
C ILE A 26 3.08 -15.69 4.97
N SER A 27 1.83 -15.24 4.89
CA SER A 27 0.80 -15.86 4.04
C SER A 27 1.17 -15.79 2.56
N MET A 28 1.71 -14.66 2.07
CA MET A 28 2.22 -14.55 0.70
C MET A 28 3.35 -15.54 0.43
N GLY A 29 4.28 -15.70 1.38
CA GLY A 29 5.34 -16.71 1.29
C GLY A 29 4.79 -18.13 1.26
N ALA A 30 3.78 -18.44 2.06
CA ALA A 30 3.11 -19.74 2.05
C ALA A 30 2.40 -20.01 0.72
N VAL A 31 1.65 -19.04 0.18
CA VAL A 31 1.01 -19.16 -1.14
C VAL A 31 2.05 -19.38 -2.23
N PHE A 32 3.17 -18.66 -2.18
CA PHE A 32 4.26 -18.84 -3.13
C PHE A 32 4.87 -20.25 -3.10
N VAL A 33 5.18 -20.77 -1.91
CA VAL A 33 5.72 -22.13 -1.76
C VAL A 33 4.72 -23.16 -2.28
N LEU A 34 3.45 -23.00 -1.95
CA LEU A 34 2.42 -23.91 -2.44
C LEU A 34 2.22 -23.79 -3.96
N ASP A 35 2.34 -22.60 -4.55
CA ASP A 35 2.27 -22.42 -6.00
C ASP A 35 3.42 -23.11 -6.74
N ILE A 36 4.60 -23.25 -6.13
CA ILE A 36 5.69 -24.08 -6.68
C ILE A 36 5.26 -25.54 -6.76
N VAL A 37 4.59 -26.06 -5.73
CA VAL A 37 4.12 -27.45 -5.65
C VAL A 37 2.94 -27.71 -6.59
N PHE A 38 2.00 -26.76 -6.64
CA PHE A 38 0.73 -26.87 -7.39
C PHE A 38 0.75 -26.12 -8.73
N THR A 39 1.93 -25.78 -9.27
CA THR A 39 2.09 -25.13 -10.58
C THR A 39 1.23 -23.87 -10.79
N GLY A 40 1.08 -23.03 -9.76
CA GLY A 40 0.31 -21.78 -9.84
C GLY A 40 -1.21 -21.93 -9.73
N GLN A 41 -1.72 -23.13 -9.44
CA GLN A 41 -3.17 -23.33 -9.29
C GLN A 41 -3.75 -22.58 -8.09
N LEU A 42 -2.99 -22.44 -7.00
CA LEU A 42 -3.47 -21.76 -5.80
C LEU A 42 -3.66 -20.26 -6.05
N SER A 43 -2.68 -19.57 -6.63
CA SER A 43 -2.85 -18.16 -7.01
C SER A 43 -4.05 -17.95 -7.93
N SER A 44 -4.32 -18.87 -8.87
CA SER A 44 -5.49 -18.77 -9.76
C SER A 44 -6.84 -18.82 -9.03
N LEU A 45 -6.92 -19.57 -7.93
CA LEU A 45 -8.10 -19.68 -7.07
C LEU A 45 -8.27 -18.48 -6.14
N LEU A 46 -7.15 -17.86 -5.74
CA LEU A 46 -7.12 -16.73 -4.82
C LEU A 46 -7.29 -15.38 -5.54
N LEU A 47 -7.01 -15.33 -6.85
CA LEU A 47 -7.10 -14.14 -7.69
C LEU A 47 -8.52 -13.57 -7.73
N PHE A 48 -8.61 -12.25 -7.66
CA PHE A 48 -9.88 -11.55 -7.72
C PHE A 48 -10.55 -11.77 -9.08
N SER A 49 -11.74 -12.36 -9.07
CA SER A 49 -12.57 -12.52 -10.27
C SER A 49 -14.00 -12.17 -9.94
N LYS A 50 -14.49 -11.06 -10.48
CA LYS A 50 -15.87 -10.60 -10.28
C LYS A 50 -16.87 -11.68 -10.69
N VAL A 51 -16.64 -12.35 -11.82
CA VAL A 51 -17.53 -13.41 -12.31
C VAL A 51 -17.57 -14.57 -11.31
N ALA A 52 -16.40 -15.06 -10.87
CA ALA A 52 -16.34 -16.17 -9.91
C ALA A 52 -16.93 -15.81 -8.53
N ILE A 53 -16.76 -14.57 -8.08
CA ILE A 53 -17.36 -14.05 -6.84
C ILE A 53 -18.89 -14.09 -6.95
N LEU A 54 -19.44 -13.61 -8.07
CA LEU A 54 -20.89 -13.65 -8.30
C LEU A 54 -21.42 -15.09 -8.45
N SER A 55 -20.58 -16.02 -8.89
CA SER A 55 -20.87 -17.46 -8.92
C SER A 55 -20.68 -18.19 -7.56
N GLY A 56 -20.44 -17.46 -6.46
CA GLY A 56 -20.37 -18.02 -5.10
C GLY A 56 -18.96 -18.17 -4.50
N GLN A 57 -17.89 -17.82 -5.23
CA GLN A 57 -16.51 -17.87 -4.71
C GLN A 57 -16.17 -16.62 -3.90
N ILE A 58 -16.88 -16.40 -2.78
CA ILE A 58 -16.78 -15.17 -1.97
C ILE A 58 -15.41 -14.95 -1.34
N TRP A 59 -14.61 -16.00 -1.14
CA TRP A 59 -13.26 -15.89 -0.58
C TRP A 59 -12.34 -15.02 -1.45
N ARG A 60 -12.56 -14.97 -2.78
CA ARG A 60 -11.82 -14.13 -3.73
C ARG A 60 -11.88 -12.63 -3.41
N LEU A 61 -12.83 -12.19 -2.59
CA LEU A 61 -12.91 -10.82 -2.10
C LEU A 61 -11.78 -10.46 -1.14
N LEU A 62 -11.17 -11.42 -0.44
CA LEU A 62 -10.10 -11.17 0.52
C LEU A 62 -8.81 -11.89 0.15
N THR A 63 -8.88 -13.06 -0.50
CA THR A 63 -7.70 -13.89 -0.76
C THR A 63 -6.68 -13.25 -1.70
N PHE A 64 -7.12 -12.32 -2.57
CA PHE A 64 -6.22 -11.63 -3.50
C PHE A 64 -5.12 -10.84 -2.78
N ILE A 65 -5.34 -10.48 -1.51
CA ILE A 65 -4.38 -9.75 -0.68
C ILE A 65 -3.13 -10.59 -0.44
N PHE A 66 -3.28 -11.91 -0.28
CA PHE A 66 -2.19 -12.83 0.04
C PHE A 66 -1.43 -13.35 -1.19
N LEU A 67 -1.67 -12.80 -2.37
CA LEU A 67 -0.95 -13.20 -3.57
C LEU A 67 0.49 -12.71 -3.53
N PRO A 68 1.49 -13.58 -3.77
CA PRO A 68 2.87 -13.13 -3.89
C PRO A 68 3.05 -12.27 -5.16
N PRO A 69 3.99 -11.31 -5.16
CA PRO A 69 4.32 -10.59 -6.38
C PRO A 69 4.88 -11.56 -7.44
N GLY A 70 4.37 -11.53 -8.66
CA GLY A 70 4.81 -12.40 -9.75
C GLY A 70 6.20 -11.98 -10.26
N ALA A 71 7.25 -12.70 -9.86
CA ALA A 71 8.63 -12.46 -10.28
C ALA A 71 9.52 -13.67 -9.97
N SER A 72 10.84 -13.54 -10.16
CA SER A 72 11.83 -14.56 -9.78
C SER A 72 11.83 -14.82 -8.26
N LEU A 73 12.24 -16.02 -7.84
CA LEU A 73 12.38 -16.41 -6.44
C LEU A 73 13.11 -15.36 -5.59
N LEU A 74 14.25 -14.87 -6.11
CA LEU A 74 15.08 -13.89 -5.43
C LEU A 74 14.36 -12.55 -5.26
N PHE A 75 13.59 -12.11 -6.27
CA PHE A 75 12.79 -10.89 -6.18
C PHE A 75 11.65 -11.04 -5.17
N ILE A 76 11.01 -12.21 -5.11
CA ILE A 76 9.93 -12.46 -4.15
C ILE A 76 10.44 -12.37 -2.72
N LEU A 77 11.57 -13.03 -2.41
CA LEU A 77 12.19 -12.91 -1.08
C LEU A 77 12.51 -11.46 -0.72
N PHE A 78 13.07 -10.71 -1.67
CA PHE A 78 13.35 -9.29 -1.50
C PHE A 78 12.06 -8.47 -1.27
N ALA A 79 11.02 -8.70 -2.07
CA ALA A 79 9.74 -7.99 -1.98
C ALA A 79 9.01 -8.29 -0.67
N LEU A 80 9.02 -9.55 -0.20
CA LEU A 80 8.44 -9.95 1.08
C LEU A 80 9.14 -9.27 2.25
N TYR A 81 10.48 -9.28 2.27
CA TYR A 81 11.26 -8.53 3.25
C TYR A 81 10.90 -7.04 3.22
N PHE A 82 10.79 -6.48 2.02
CA PHE A 82 10.50 -5.06 1.81
C PHE A 82 9.10 -4.67 2.32
N TYR A 83 8.08 -5.49 2.02
CA TYR A 83 6.71 -5.30 2.51
C TYR A 83 6.62 -5.40 4.02
N TYR A 84 7.34 -6.34 4.63
CA TYR A 84 7.43 -6.46 6.08
C TYR A 84 8.05 -5.21 6.70
N MET A 85 9.20 -4.76 6.18
CA MET A 85 9.92 -3.60 6.67
C MET A 85 9.10 -2.31 6.56
N ILE A 86 8.42 -2.09 5.42
CA ILE A 86 7.50 -0.96 5.24
C ILE A 86 6.36 -1.03 6.25
N GLY A 87 5.76 -2.21 6.39
CA GLY A 87 4.65 -2.45 7.30
C GLY A 87 5.00 -2.09 8.74
N GLU A 88 6.10 -2.63 9.25
CA GLU A 88 6.55 -2.33 10.61
C GLU A 88 6.91 -0.86 10.80
N ALA A 89 7.58 -0.23 9.83
CA ALA A 89 7.94 1.18 9.92
C ALA A 89 6.70 2.08 9.97
N LEU A 90 5.69 1.80 9.14
CA LEU A 90 4.42 2.53 9.14
C LEU A 90 3.61 2.27 10.41
N GLU A 91 3.54 1.01 10.86
CA GLU A 91 2.84 0.66 12.10
C GLU A 91 3.47 1.34 13.32
N SER A 92 4.81 1.41 13.37
CA SER A 92 5.56 2.12 14.41
C SER A 92 5.33 3.63 14.36
N ALA A 93 5.31 4.22 13.16
CA ALA A 93 5.13 5.67 13.00
C ALA A 93 3.71 6.16 13.34
N TRP A 94 2.68 5.33 13.08
CA TRP A 94 1.28 5.72 13.22
C TRP A 94 0.55 5.12 14.42
N GLY A 95 1.05 4.00 14.94
CA GLY A 95 0.35 3.13 15.86
C GLY A 95 -0.50 2.08 15.15
N THR A 96 -0.63 0.91 15.80
CA THR A 96 -1.30 -0.30 15.28
C THR A 96 -2.73 -0.05 14.77
N ALA A 97 -3.54 0.72 15.49
CA ALA A 97 -4.92 0.98 15.09
C ALA A 97 -5.05 1.82 13.81
N ARG A 98 -4.23 2.87 13.68
CA ARG A 98 -4.25 3.74 12.49
C ARG A 98 -3.71 3.01 11.27
N PHE A 99 -2.66 2.22 11.44
CA PHE A 99 -2.12 1.39 10.37
C PHE A 99 -3.13 0.36 9.87
N ASN A 100 -3.79 -0.36 10.78
CA ASN A 100 -4.84 -1.31 10.40
C ASN A 100 -6.01 -0.62 9.71
N LEU A 101 -6.43 0.56 10.19
CA LEU A 101 -7.47 1.32 9.52
C LEU A 101 -7.05 1.74 8.10
N PHE A 102 -5.82 2.21 7.90
CA PHE A 102 -5.28 2.54 6.58
C PHE A 102 -5.32 1.34 5.63
N TYR A 103 -4.90 0.17 6.12
CA TYR A 103 -4.88 -1.04 5.32
C TYR A 103 -6.29 -1.55 4.99
N LEU A 104 -7.20 -1.57 5.98
CA LEU A 104 -8.60 -1.99 5.82
C LEU A 104 -9.37 -1.07 4.88
N VAL A 105 -9.20 0.24 4.98
CA VAL A 105 -9.81 1.21 4.05
C VAL A 105 -9.28 1.00 2.64
N GLY A 106 -7.98 0.73 2.50
CA GLY A 106 -7.36 0.35 1.23
C GLY A 106 -8.01 -0.90 0.62
N ILE A 107 -8.13 -1.96 1.41
CA ILE A 107 -8.77 -3.22 0.99
C ILE A 107 -10.22 -2.97 0.55
N ALA A 108 -11.01 -2.33 1.41
CA ALA A 108 -12.42 -2.08 1.14
C ALA A 108 -12.60 -1.25 -0.14
N SER A 109 -11.80 -0.20 -0.32
CA SER A 109 -11.83 0.64 -1.51
C SER A 109 -11.46 -0.16 -2.77
N THR A 110 -10.46 -1.04 -2.67
CA THR A 110 -10.01 -1.89 -3.78
C THR A 110 -11.06 -2.95 -4.14
N ILE A 111 -11.74 -3.53 -3.15
CA ILE A 111 -12.85 -4.46 -3.37
C ILE A 111 -14.00 -3.76 -4.09
N VAL A 112 -14.42 -2.59 -3.61
CA VAL A 112 -15.50 -1.81 -4.24
C VAL A 112 -15.12 -1.46 -5.69
N ALA A 113 -13.89 -1.02 -5.91
CA ALA A 113 -13.36 -0.77 -7.25
C ALA A 113 -13.41 -2.01 -8.14
N GLY A 114 -12.95 -3.16 -7.64
CA GLY A 114 -12.93 -4.42 -8.36
C GLY A 114 -14.33 -4.93 -8.67
N MET A 115 -15.29 -4.73 -7.77
CA MET A 115 -16.68 -5.11 -8.01
C MET A 115 -17.35 -4.24 -9.08
N ILE A 116 -16.98 -2.96 -9.18
CA ILE A 116 -17.47 -2.07 -10.22
C ILE A 116 -16.79 -2.39 -11.56
N THR A 117 -15.46 -2.41 -11.56
CA THR A 117 -14.63 -2.42 -12.77
C THR A 117 -14.23 -3.81 -13.27
N GLY A 118 -14.36 -4.83 -12.42
CA GLY A 118 -13.90 -6.20 -12.68
C GLY A 118 -12.44 -6.47 -12.35
N TYR A 119 -11.67 -5.46 -11.91
CA TYR A 119 -10.23 -5.58 -11.69
C TYR A 119 -9.82 -5.12 -10.28
N ALA A 120 -9.21 -6.01 -9.50
CA ALA A 120 -8.60 -5.72 -8.21
C ALA A 120 -7.33 -6.54 -8.02
N THR A 121 -6.29 -5.91 -7.48
CA THR A 121 -5.01 -6.55 -7.20
C THR A 121 -4.39 -5.95 -5.93
N ASN A 122 -3.59 -6.74 -5.23
CA ASN A 122 -2.86 -6.28 -4.05
C ASN A 122 -1.68 -5.36 -4.41
N GLN A 123 -1.27 -5.30 -5.68
CA GLN A 123 -0.21 -4.42 -6.14
C GLN A 123 -0.51 -2.95 -5.79
N TYR A 124 -1.76 -2.52 -5.92
CA TYR A 124 -2.16 -1.15 -5.60
C TYR A 124 -2.21 -0.88 -4.10
N LEU A 125 -2.55 -1.89 -3.28
CA LEU A 125 -2.45 -1.78 -1.82
C LEU A 125 -0.98 -1.62 -1.41
N ASN A 126 -0.10 -2.46 -1.95
CA ASN A 126 1.34 -2.41 -1.68
C ASN A 126 1.98 -1.11 -2.20
N LEU A 127 1.53 -0.62 -3.36
CA LEU A 127 1.95 0.67 -3.89
C LEU A 127 1.54 1.82 -2.96
N SER A 128 0.32 1.78 -2.42
CA SER A 128 -0.14 2.78 -1.45
C SER A 128 0.70 2.79 -0.17
N LEU A 129 1.06 1.60 0.35
CA LEU A 129 1.98 1.45 1.48
C LEU A 129 3.38 1.98 1.15
N PHE A 130 3.89 1.67 -0.03
CA PHE A 130 5.21 2.13 -0.45
C PHE A 130 5.30 3.65 -0.54
N PHE A 131 4.30 4.31 -1.14
CA PHE A 131 4.25 5.78 -1.17
C PHE A 131 4.07 6.38 0.21
N ALA A 132 3.24 5.78 1.07
CA ALA A 132 3.10 6.19 2.47
C ALA A 132 4.46 6.17 3.18
N PHE A 133 5.21 5.08 3.01
CA PHE A 133 6.55 4.93 3.55
C PHE A 133 7.53 5.96 2.98
N ALA A 134 7.47 6.23 1.67
CA ALA A 134 8.31 7.22 1.01
C ALA A 134 8.09 8.65 1.52
N ILE A 135 6.87 8.99 1.92
CA ILE A 135 6.55 10.31 2.49
C ILE A 135 7.13 10.45 3.90
N LEU A 136 7.09 9.39 4.71
CA LEU A 136 7.61 9.41 6.08
C LEU A 136 9.13 9.25 6.15
N TYR A 137 9.70 8.41 5.29
CA TYR A 137 11.09 7.98 5.33
C TYR A 137 11.80 8.16 3.97
N PRO A 138 11.83 9.38 3.39
CA PRO A 138 12.39 9.61 2.06
C PRO A 138 13.91 9.38 1.96
N GLU A 139 14.63 9.60 3.07
CA GLU A 139 16.09 9.47 3.15
C GLU A 139 16.58 8.09 3.58
N VAL A 140 15.67 7.15 3.89
CA VAL A 140 16.06 5.77 4.20
C VAL A 140 16.67 5.12 2.96
N GLU A 141 17.77 4.39 3.16
CA GLU A 141 18.47 3.66 2.10
C GLU A 141 18.07 2.19 2.12
N LEU A 142 17.59 1.72 0.97
CA LEU A 142 17.21 0.33 0.76
C LEU A 142 18.29 -0.37 -0.03
N ARG A 143 18.79 -1.49 0.48
CA ARG A 143 19.78 -2.29 -0.23
C ARG A 143 19.09 -3.21 -1.24
N LEU A 144 18.94 -2.74 -2.48
CA LEU A 144 18.43 -3.56 -3.58
C LEU A 144 19.33 -4.77 -3.77
N PHE A 145 18.72 -5.97 -3.75
CA PHE A 145 19.42 -7.24 -3.91
C PHE A 145 20.62 -7.43 -2.98
N MET A 146 20.60 -6.81 -1.79
CA MET A 146 21.71 -6.75 -0.83
C MET A 146 22.99 -6.06 -1.32
N ILE A 147 23.01 -5.47 -2.52
CA ILE A 147 24.21 -4.91 -3.15
C ILE A 147 24.13 -3.39 -3.32
N LEU A 148 23.00 -2.86 -3.80
CA LEU A 148 22.90 -1.45 -4.20
C LEU A 148 22.05 -0.64 -3.22
N PRO A 149 22.62 0.26 -2.39
CA PRO A 149 21.84 1.16 -1.55
C PRO A 149 21.17 2.24 -2.40
N VAL A 150 19.84 2.27 -2.39
CA VAL A 150 19.05 3.28 -3.10
C VAL A 150 18.09 3.95 -2.12
N LYS A 151 18.10 5.29 -2.11
CA LYS A 151 17.19 6.06 -1.26
C LYS A 151 15.74 5.85 -1.70
N VAL A 152 14.84 5.72 -0.73
CA VAL A 152 13.41 5.51 -0.96
C VAL A 152 12.82 6.59 -1.87
N LYS A 153 13.23 7.86 -1.73
CA LYS A 153 12.75 8.95 -2.58
C LYS A 153 12.96 8.69 -4.09
N TRP A 154 14.08 8.08 -4.47
CA TRP A 154 14.35 7.77 -5.88
C TRP A 154 13.45 6.66 -6.39
N LEU A 155 13.26 5.61 -5.58
CA LEU A 155 12.31 4.53 -5.89
C LEU A 155 10.87 5.06 -5.96
N ALA A 156 10.51 6.04 -5.13
CA ALA A 156 9.21 6.70 -5.17
C ALA A 156 9.02 7.48 -6.47
N TRP A 157 10.03 8.22 -6.93
CA TRP A 157 9.99 8.90 -8.23
C TRP A 157 9.85 7.92 -9.40
N VAL A 158 10.60 6.81 -9.38
CA VAL A 158 10.50 5.75 -10.41
C VAL A 158 9.09 5.14 -10.42
N ASN A 159 8.55 4.79 -9.24
CA ASN A 159 7.19 4.25 -9.13
C ASN A 159 6.14 5.28 -9.56
N ALA A 160 6.32 6.57 -9.24
CA ALA A 160 5.42 7.64 -9.66
C ALA A 160 5.45 7.86 -11.18
N ALA A 161 6.63 7.81 -11.80
CA ALA A 161 6.78 7.88 -13.25
C ALA A 161 6.13 6.67 -13.93
N PHE A 162 6.38 5.46 -13.42
CA PHE A 162 5.73 4.24 -13.89
C PHE A 162 4.21 4.30 -13.73
N PHE A 163 3.72 4.85 -12.62
CA PHE A 163 2.30 5.08 -12.37
C PHE A 163 1.70 6.02 -13.42
N LEU A 164 2.33 7.16 -13.70
CA LEU A 164 1.86 8.11 -14.70
C LEU A 164 1.84 7.50 -16.10
N TYR A 165 2.87 6.74 -16.45
CA TYR A 165 2.94 5.98 -17.69
C TYR A 165 1.79 4.97 -17.79
N MET A 166 1.56 4.20 -16.72
CA MET A 166 0.44 3.26 -16.63
C MET A 166 -0.91 3.96 -16.75
N LEU A 167 -1.08 5.17 -16.21
CA LEU A 167 -2.34 5.91 -16.32
C LEU A 167 -2.71 6.19 -17.78
N VAL A 168 -1.73 6.47 -18.64
CA VAL A 168 -1.95 6.77 -20.06
C VAL A 168 -2.28 5.51 -20.88
N ILE A 169 -1.61 4.40 -20.60
CA ILE A 169 -1.65 3.19 -21.45
C ILE A 169 -2.66 2.15 -20.95
N SER A 170 -2.90 2.09 -19.64
CA SER A 170 -3.74 1.06 -19.04
C SER A 170 -5.22 1.21 -19.39
N SER A 171 -5.96 0.12 -19.16
CA SER A 171 -7.42 0.09 -19.31
C SER A 171 -8.13 0.91 -18.22
N TRP A 172 -9.37 1.35 -18.47
CA TRP A 172 -10.17 2.10 -17.48
C TRP A 172 -10.26 1.42 -16.10
N PRO A 173 -10.48 0.09 -15.99
CA PRO A 173 -10.44 -0.61 -14.70
C PRO A 173 -9.14 -0.42 -13.92
N GLN A 174 -8.00 -0.56 -14.61
CA GLN A 174 -6.67 -0.39 -14.02
C GLN A 174 -6.43 1.07 -13.60
N ARG A 175 -6.86 2.04 -14.40
CA ARG A 175 -6.77 3.48 -14.05
C ARG A 175 -7.55 3.80 -12.78
N ILE A 176 -8.76 3.29 -12.63
CA ILE A 176 -9.60 3.51 -11.44
C ILE A 176 -8.92 2.90 -10.21
N ALA A 177 -8.43 1.67 -10.31
CA ALA A 177 -7.75 1.01 -9.21
C ALA A 177 -6.44 1.73 -8.80
N LEU A 178 -5.69 2.25 -9.79
CA LEU A 178 -4.53 3.13 -9.58
C LEU A 178 -4.93 4.42 -8.84
N LEU A 179 -5.96 5.13 -9.30
CA LEU A 179 -6.45 6.36 -8.66
C LEU A 179 -6.93 6.11 -7.23
N ILE A 180 -7.53 4.95 -6.95
CA ILE A 180 -7.98 4.58 -5.60
C ILE A 180 -6.79 4.35 -4.67
N SER A 181 -5.68 3.78 -5.15
CA SER A 181 -4.46 3.68 -4.34
C SER A 181 -3.91 5.06 -3.94
N LEU A 182 -3.95 6.03 -4.85
CA LEU A 182 -3.57 7.42 -4.56
C LEU A 182 -4.56 8.09 -3.62
N ALA A 183 -5.86 7.85 -3.82
CA ALA A 183 -6.90 8.37 -2.95
C ALA A 183 -6.74 7.86 -1.51
N ASN A 184 -6.34 6.59 -1.32
CA ASN A 184 -6.08 6.03 0.01
C ASN A 184 -4.91 6.76 0.70
N ILE A 185 -3.81 7.01 -0.01
CA ILE A 185 -2.68 7.80 0.50
C ILE A 185 -3.15 9.22 0.82
N ALA A 186 -3.82 9.87 -0.13
CA ALA A 186 -4.30 11.25 0.03
C ALA A 186 -5.20 11.35 1.26
N LEU A 187 -6.12 10.42 1.48
CA LEU A 187 -7.05 10.46 2.61
C LEU A 187 -6.33 10.48 3.97
N PHE A 188 -5.23 9.72 4.12
CA PHE A 188 -4.46 9.66 5.37
C PHE A 188 -3.38 10.75 5.48
N PHE A 189 -2.71 11.11 4.39
CA PHE A 189 -1.62 12.09 4.40
C PHE A 189 -2.05 13.53 4.10
N TRP A 190 -3.23 13.77 3.53
CA TRP A 190 -3.74 15.10 3.19
C TRP A 190 -3.61 16.10 4.33
N PRO A 191 -3.98 15.76 5.57
CA PRO A 191 -3.90 16.72 6.64
C PRO A 191 -2.45 17.07 7.07
N ASP A 192 -1.52 16.13 6.91
CA ASP A 192 -0.11 16.34 7.26
C ASP A 192 0.64 17.07 6.14
N LEU A 193 0.29 16.80 4.88
CA LEU A 193 0.77 17.58 3.73
C LEU A 193 0.29 19.04 3.80
N TYR A 194 -1.01 19.24 4.07
CA TYR A 194 -1.61 20.57 4.19
C TYR A 194 -0.91 21.39 5.28
N ASN A 195 -0.71 20.79 6.46
CA ASN A 195 -0.02 21.46 7.56
C ASN A 195 1.46 21.70 7.28
N ARG A 196 2.18 20.79 6.59
CA ARG A 196 3.58 21.04 6.18
C ARG A 196 3.68 22.22 5.22
N ILE A 197 2.82 22.27 4.20
CA ILE A 197 2.82 23.35 3.20
C ILE A 197 2.42 24.69 3.83
N HIS A 198 1.38 24.70 4.68
CA HIS A 198 0.92 25.90 5.37
C HIS A 198 1.98 26.43 6.36
N ASN A 199 2.61 25.54 7.14
CA ASN A 199 3.67 25.92 8.08
C ASN A 199 4.96 26.34 7.39
N TRP A 200 5.22 25.87 6.16
CA TRP A 200 6.33 26.34 5.35
C TRP A 200 6.16 27.79 4.90
N ARG A 201 4.92 28.19 4.55
CA ARG A 201 4.58 29.60 4.26
C ARG A 201 4.75 30.48 5.49
N ARG A 202 4.21 30.08 6.64
CA ARG A 202 4.42 30.81 7.91
C ARG A 202 5.90 30.99 8.24
N ARG A 203 6.74 29.95 8.16
CA ARG A 203 8.18 30.08 8.46
C ARG A 203 8.92 31.05 7.53
N ARG A 204 8.52 31.15 6.26
CA ARG A 204 9.05 32.14 5.32
C ARG A 204 8.65 33.57 5.70
N ASP A 205 7.40 33.75 6.13
CA ASP A 205 6.90 35.06 6.56
C ASP A 205 7.61 35.54 7.84
N TRP A 206 7.85 34.63 8.81
CA TRP A 206 8.61 34.92 10.03
C TRP A 206 10.08 35.32 9.74
N GLN A 207 10.76 34.67 8.79
CA GLN A 207 12.14 35.03 8.42
C GLN A 207 12.24 36.37 7.66
N SER A 208 11.16 36.83 7.02
CA SER A 208 11.10 38.12 6.35
C SER A 208 10.89 39.30 7.30
N GLN A 209 10.30 39.07 8.48
CA GLN A 209 10.09 40.09 9.50
C GLN A 209 11.34 40.37 10.36
N PHE A 210 12.23 39.40 10.53
CA PHE A 210 13.51 39.56 11.25
C PHE A 210 14.68 40.07 10.39
N ARG A 211 14.42 40.42 9.12
CA ARG A 211 15.42 40.97 8.17
C ARG A 211 15.25 42.48 7.93
N ARG A 212 14.53 43.19 8.80
CA ARG A 212 14.45 44.66 8.82
C ARG A 212 15.09 45.21 10.08
#